data_AF-A0A1G0NEM4-F1
#
_entry.id   AF-A0A1G0NEM4-F1
#
_cell.length_a   1.000
_cell.length_b   1.000
_cell.length_c   1.000
_cell.angle_alpha   90.00
_cell.angle_beta   90.00
_cell.angle_gamma   90.00
#
_symmetry.space_group_name_H-M   'P 1'
#
loop_
_entity.id
_entity.type
_entity.pdbx_description
1 polymer ?
#
loop_
_entity_poly.entity_id
_entity_poly.type
_entity_poly.pdbx_seq_one_letter_code
_entity_poly.pdbx_strand_id
1 'polypeptide(L)'
;MKKILLSLMLTSAMAASASAHASLLFEDNFNAENRALNASLTNWTVSNGSIDVIGTGYFDFYPGNGNYLDLDGSTRNAGKITTHTAFSLNPGVTYLLSFDLGSSKLGDTNSVNVSLGNFSETFTLAPNAGWQQFTRSITVLGEMSSNLSFDHAGADNMGLMLDNVSVTAVPEPETYALMLAGLGLIGFSVRRRVR
;
A
#
# COMPACT_ATOMS: atom_id res chain seq x y z
N MET A 1 -42.71 -10.96 -58.07
CA MET A 1 -42.61 -9.77 -57.20
C MET A 1 -42.89 -10.19 -55.76
N LYS A 2 -41.89 -10.20 -54.87
CA LYS A 2 -42.05 -10.06 -53.41
C LYS A 2 -40.66 -9.82 -52.82
N LYS A 3 -40.32 -8.53 -52.68
CA LYS A 3 -39.12 -8.05 -52.00
C LYS A 3 -39.30 -8.32 -50.51
N ILE A 4 -38.48 -9.20 -49.91
CA ILE A 4 -38.44 -9.37 -48.46
C ILE A 4 -37.50 -8.28 -47.94
N LEU A 5 -38.08 -7.29 -47.27
CA LEU A 5 -37.39 -6.17 -46.64
C LEU A 5 -36.84 -6.59 -45.27
N LEU A 6 -35.60 -6.17 -45.07
CA LEU A 6 -34.74 -6.27 -43.91
C LEU A 6 -35.37 -5.60 -42.66
N SER A 7 -35.17 -6.18 -41.48
CA SER A 7 -35.21 -5.44 -40.21
C SER A 7 -33.98 -5.83 -39.39
N LEU A 8 -32.89 -5.09 -39.59
CA LEU A 8 -31.68 -5.22 -38.79
C LEU A 8 -31.80 -4.24 -37.62
N MET A 9 -32.31 -4.70 -36.49
CA MET A 9 -32.29 -3.92 -35.24
C MET A 9 -30.84 -3.74 -34.81
N LEU A 10 -30.33 -2.51 -34.91
CA LEU A 10 -29.04 -2.12 -34.37
C LEU A 10 -29.24 -1.74 -32.90
N THR A 11 -29.19 -2.73 -32.00
CA THR A 11 -29.15 -2.45 -30.55
C THR A 11 -27.79 -1.86 -30.21
N SER A 12 -27.76 -0.57 -29.90
CA SER A 12 -26.61 0.11 -29.29
C SER A 12 -26.36 -0.48 -27.90
N ALA A 13 -25.40 -1.39 -27.78
CA ALA A 13 -24.92 -1.84 -26.49
C ALA A 13 -24.09 -0.69 -25.87
N MET A 14 -24.70 0.05 -24.95
CA MET A 14 -23.95 0.94 -24.07
C MET A 14 -23.15 0.06 -23.12
N ALA A 15 -21.87 -0.15 -23.41
CA ALA A 15 -20.95 -0.78 -22.48
C ALA A 15 -20.74 0.20 -21.32
N ALA A 16 -21.32 -0.11 -20.16
CA ALA A 16 -21.00 0.60 -18.92
C ALA A 16 -19.55 0.26 -18.55
N SER A 17 -18.65 1.23 -18.67
CA SER A 17 -17.29 1.14 -18.13
C SER A 17 -17.37 1.23 -16.61
N ALA A 18 -17.17 0.10 -15.92
CA ALA A 18 -17.03 0.08 -14.47
C ALA A 18 -15.60 0.53 -14.14
N SER A 19 -15.44 1.79 -13.71
CA SER A 19 -14.15 2.36 -13.34
C SER A 19 -13.40 1.45 -12.37
N ALA A 20 -12.22 0.97 -12.76
CA ALA A 20 -11.27 0.32 -11.85
C ALA A 20 -10.81 1.31 -10.75
N HIS A 21 -11.42 1.25 -9.57
CA HIS A 21 -10.99 2.03 -8.40
C HIS A 21 -10.17 1.16 -7.45
N ALA A 22 -9.06 1.69 -6.92
CA ALA A 22 -8.30 0.99 -5.88
C ALA A 22 -9.17 0.77 -4.64
N SER A 23 -9.17 -0.46 -4.10
CA SER A 23 -9.86 -0.81 -2.87
C SER A 23 -8.91 -0.64 -1.70
N LEU A 24 -9.29 0.17 -0.71
CA LEU A 24 -8.53 0.30 0.54
C LEU A 24 -8.62 -0.99 1.35
N LEU A 25 -7.47 -1.52 1.76
CA LEU A 25 -7.38 -2.68 2.65
C LEU A 25 -6.98 -2.27 4.07
N PHE A 26 -6.14 -1.27 4.18
CA PHE A 26 -5.63 -0.78 5.46
C PHE A 26 -5.12 0.65 5.32
N GLU A 27 -5.33 1.46 6.36
CA GLU A 27 -4.70 2.75 6.56
C GLU A 27 -4.42 2.97 8.05
N ASP A 28 -3.30 3.60 8.35
CA ASP A 28 -2.98 4.07 9.69
C ASP A 28 -2.07 5.30 9.62
N ASN A 29 -2.55 6.40 10.18
CA ASN A 29 -1.82 7.66 10.33
C ASN A 29 -1.48 7.96 11.80
N PHE A 30 -1.67 6.98 12.69
CA PHE A 30 -1.34 7.00 14.11
C PHE A 30 -1.96 8.14 14.95
N ASN A 31 -2.79 9.01 14.36
CA ASN A 31 -3.39 10.15 15.05
C ASN A 31 -4.41 9.78 16.12
N ALA A 32 -4.94 8.55 16.06
CA ALA A 32 -5.81 8.00 17.09
C ALA A 32 -5.03 7.40 18.28
N GLU A 33 -3.72 7.17 18.15
CA GLU A 33 -2.90 6.58 19.20
C GLU A 33 -2.66 7.58 20.34
N ASN A 34 -2.58 7.06 21.56
CA ASN A 34 -2.14 7.85 22.70
C ASN A 34 -0.61 7.96 22.66
N ARG A 35 -0.12 9.21 22.65
CA ARG A 35 1.32 9.49 22.74
C ARG A 35 1.90 8.90 24.03
N ALA A 36 2.89 8.04 23.89
CA ALA A 36 3.58 7.37 24.99
C ALA A 36 4.91 6.80 24.48
N LEU A 37 5.90 6.74 25.37
CA LEU A 37 7.08 5.91 25.13
C LEU A 37 6.72 4.44 25.39
N ASN A 38 7.32 3.53 24.64
CA ASN A 38 7.11 2.08 24.70
C ASN A 38 5.62 1.71 24.60
N ALA A 39 4.95 2.33 23.64
CA ALA A 39 3.51 2.24 23.45
C ALA A 39 3.08 0.87 22.92
N SER A 40 1.91 0.42 23.37
CA SER A 40 1.10 -0.53 22.61
C SER A 40 0.33 0.20 21.53
N LEU A 41 0.13 -0.43 20.38
CA LEU A 41 -0.58 0.15 19.24
C LEU A 41 -1.91 -0.57 19.02
N THR A 42 -2.88 0.16 18.49
CA THR A 42 -4.26 -0.32 18.30
C THR A 42 -4.37 -1.34 17.16
N ASN A 43 -3.65 -1.09 16.05
CA ASN A 43 -3.71 -1.92 14.85
C ASN A 43 -2.49 -2.85 14.67
N TRP A 44 -1.51 -2.76 15.58
CA TRP A 44 -0.19 -3.36 15.41
C TRP A 44 0.27 -4.09 16.66
N THR A 45 0.83 -5.28 16.44
CA THR A 45 1.64 -5.97 17.45
C THR A 45 3.04 -5.39 17.44
N VAL A 46 3.50 -4.84 18.57
CA VAL A 46 4.92 -4.51 18.80
C VAL A 46 5.64 -5.77 19.29
N SER A 47 6.80 -6.06 18.71
CA SER A 47 7.64 -7.20 19.05
C SER A 47 9.12 -6.85 18.92
N ASN A 48 10.01 -7.68 19.48
CA ASN A 48 11.47 -7.54 19.40
C ASN A 48 12.05 -6.19 19.86
N GLY A 49 11.34 -5.41 20.68
CA GLY A 49 11.81 -4.08 21.10
C GLY A 49 10.66 -3.19 21.53
N SER A 50 10.89 -1.88 21.45
CA SER A 50 9.92 -0.85 21.78
C SER A 50 9.59 0.05 20.59
N ILE A 51 8.42 0.67 20.64
CA ILE A 51 7.99 1.73 19.72
C ILE A 51 7.51 2.89 20.57
N ASP A 52 7.82 4.12 20.19
CA ASP A 52 7.23 5.30 20.83
C ASP A 52 6.19 5.93 19.91
N VAL A 53 5.06 6.37 20.46
CA VAL A 53 4.10 7.23 19.77
C VAL A 53 4.41 8.66 20.18
N ILE A 54 4.92 9.43 19.22
CA ILE A 54 5.37 10.82 19.41
C ILE A 54 4.64 11.73 18.43
N GLY A 55 4.84 13.04 18.55
CA GLY A 55 4.18 14.02 17.68
C GLY A 55 3.77 15.28 18.44
N THR A 56 2.71 15.94 18.00
CA THR A 56 2.33 17.28 18.47
C THR A 56 2.35 17.41 19.99
N GLY A 57 3.25 18.27 20.51
CA GLY A 57 3.40 18.54 21.94
C GLY A 57 4.14 17.45 22.76
N TYR A 58 4.70 16.43 22.10
CA TYR A 58 5.39 15.31 22.74
C TYR A 58 6.47 14.72 21.81
N PHE A 59 7.72 15.18 21.96
CA PHE A 59 8.83 14.80 21.08
C PHE A 59 8.52 15.04 19.58
N ASP A 60 8.01 16.25 19.28
CA ASP A 60 7.61 16.65 17.94
C ASP A 60 8.84 17.06 17.10
N PHE A 61 9.35 16.10 16.36
CA PHE A 61 10.50 16.20 15.46
C PHE A 61 10.11 16.55 14.02
N TYR A 62 8.83 16.37 13.66
CA TYR A 62 8.26 16.70 12.35
C TYR A 62 6.91 17.43 12.54
N PRO A 63 6.93 18.71 12.94
CA PRO A 63 5.71 19.46 13.23
C PRO A 63 4.76 19.53 12.04
N GLY A 64 3.46 19.39 12.31
CA GLY A 64 2.39 19.44 11.31
C GLY A 64 1.91 18.09 10.78
N ASN A 65 2.52 16.98 11.20
CA ASN A 65 2.13 15.62 10.79
C ASN A 65 1.21 14.90 11.81
N GLY A 66 0.93 15.53 12.96
CA GLY A 66 0.10 14.91 13.99
C GLY A 66 0.92 13.98 14.88
N ASN A 67 0.47 12.74 15.06
CA ASN A 67 1.22 11.69 15.75
C ASN A 67 1.86 10.74 14.72
N TYR A 68 3.03 10.21 15.05
CA TYR A 68 3.75 9.23 14.25
C TYR A 68 4.60 8.36 15.17
N LEU A 69 5.12 7.25 14.62
CA LEU A 69 5.91 6.31 15.40
C LEU A 69 7.39 6.64 15.33
N ASP A 70 8.11 6.54 16.45
CA ASP A 70 9.56 6.29 16.47
C ASP A 70 9.79 4.79 16.54
N LEU A 71 10.45 4.23 15.51
CA LEU A 71 10.60 2.80 15.38
C LEU A 71 11.73 2.20 16.24
N ASP A 72 12.64 3.00 16.81
CA ASP A 72 13.65 2.46 17.75
C ASP A 72 13.10 2.41 19.19
N GLY A 73 12.14 3.30 19.47
CA GLY A 73 11.53 3.47 20.76
C GLY A 73 12.53 3.87 21.84
N SER A 74 12.17 3.67 23.11
CA SER A 74 12.93 4.20 24.24
C SER A 74 13.70 3.16 25.07
N THR A 75 13.86 1.93 24.58
CA THR A 75 14.55 0.84 25.33
C THR A 75 15.94 0.46 24.82
N ARG A 76 16.49 1.15 23.81
CA ARG A 76 17.75 0.77 23.13
C ARG A 76 17.66 -0.56 22.39
N ASN A 77 16.46 -0.88 21.94
CA ASN A 77 16.18 -2.08 21.18
C ASN A 77 15.02 -1.81 20.24
N ALA A 78 15.33 -1.70 18.95
CA ALA A 78 14.36 -1.35 17.93
C ALA A 78 13.17 -2.28 17.89
N GLY A 79 11.98 -1.71 17.76
CA GLY A 79 10.76 -2.45 17.62
C GLY A 79 10.57 -2.99 16.20
N LYS A 80 9.95 -4.17 16.13
CA LYS A 80 9.22 -4.64 14.96
C LYS A 80 7.73 -4.46 15.20
N ILE A 81 7.05 -3.76 14.29
CA ILE A 81 5.59 -3.73 14.26
C ILE A 81 5.06 -4.65 13.17
N THR A 82 3.95 -5.32 13.45
CA THR A 82 3.23 -6.16 12.49
C THR A 82 1.74 -5.96 12.67
N THR A 83 1.02 -5.72 11.57
CA THR A 83 -0.45 -5.58 11.59
C THR A 83 -1.11 -6.74 12.34
N HIS A 84 -2.14 -6.48 13.16
CA HIS A 84 -2.85 -7.55 13.86
C HIS A 84 -3.62 -8.49 12.92
N THR A 85 -4.21 -7.93 11.86
CA THR A 85 -4.96 -8.69 10.87
C THR A 85 -4.08 -8.91 9.63
N ALA A 86 -4.00 -10.16 9.19
CA ALA A 86 -3.31 -10.51 7.96
C ALA A 86 -4.15 -10.13 6.73
N PHE A 87 -3.47 -9.70 5.67
CA PHE A 87 -4.07 -9.42 4.37
C PHE A 87 -4.25 -10.73 3.59
N SER A 88 -5.45 -10.91 3.02
CA SER A 88 -5.68 -11.92 1.99
C SER A 88 -5.21 -11.38 0.63
N LEU A 89 -4.04 -11.84 0.18
CA LEU A 89 -3.43 -11.40 -1.06
C LEU A 89 -3.70 -12.41 -2.18
N ASN A 90 -4.55 -12.01 -3.11
CA ASN A 90 -4.98 -12.79 -4.26
C ASN A 90 -3.94 -12.80 -5.40
N PRO A 91 -3.76 -13.93 -6.12
CA PRO A 91 -2.91 -14.01 -7.30
C PRO A 91 -3.34 -13.01 -8.39
N GLY A 92 -2.36 -12.45 -9.11
CA GLY A 92 -2.59 -11.53 -10.24
C GLY A 92 -2.97 -10.11 -9.82
N VAL A 93 -3.37 -9.89 -8.57
CA VAL A 93 -3.67 -8.57 -8.04
C VAL A 93 -2.37 -7.83 -7.71
N THR A 94 -2.34 -6.54 -8.05
CA THR A 94 -1.29 -5.62 -7.64
C THR A 94 -1.76 -4.83 -6.41
N TYR A 95 -0.96 -4.85 -5.35
CA TYR A 95 -1.19 -4.08 -4.15
C TYR A 95 -0.26 -2.87 -4.13
N LEU A 96 -0.79 -1.70 -3.80
CA LEU A 96 0.00 -0.50 -3.59
C LEU A 96 0.22 -0.32 -2.08
N LEU A 97 1.44 -0.53 -1.63
CA LEU A 97 1.91 -0.19 -0.28
C LEU A 97 2.46 1.23 -0.31
N SER A 98 1.96 2.11 0.56
CA SER A 98 2.48 3.45 0.76
C SER A 98 2.71 3.74 2.23
N PHE A 99 3.76 4.48 2.55
CA PHE A 99 4.08 4.93 3.90
C PHE A 99 5.08 6.07 3.82
N ASP A 100 5.17 6.86 4.88
CA ASP A 100 6.18 7.89 5.00
C ASP A 100 7.27 7.52 6.01
N LEU A 101 8.50 7.94 5.76
CA LEU A 101 9.60 7.85 6.71
C LEU A 101 10.27 9.20 6.96
N GLY A 102 10.57 9.47 8.23
CA GLY A 102 11.49 10.52 8.69
C GLY A 102 12.81 9.95 9.20
N SER A 103 13.91 10.69 9.08
CA SER A 103 15.20 10.29 9.64
C SER A 103 15.26 10.54 11.15
N SER A 104 16.05 9.70 11.84
CA SER A 104 16.45 9.93 13.24
C SER A 104 16.98 11.35 13.46
N LYS A 105 16.78 11.87 14.69
CA LYS A 105 17.35 13.15 15.13
C LYS A 105 18.66 13.00 15.90
N LEU A 106 19.27 11.80 15.89
CA LEU A 106 20.61 11.59 16.47
C LEU A 106 21.76 11.92 15.50
N GLY A 107 21.44 12.19 14.23
CA GLY A 107 22.46 12.53 13.22
C GLY A 107 23.16 11.31 12.63
N ASP A 108 22.51 10.16 12.66
CA ASP A 108 22.97 8.87 12.18
C ASP A 108 22.14 8.35 10.99
N THR A 109 22.63 7.28 10.37
CA THR A 109 21.94 6.57 9.28
C THR A 109 21.17 5.41 9.89
N ASN A 110 19.89 5.33 9.57
CA ASN A 110 18.99 4.34 10.13
C ASN A 110 18.24 3.59 9.02
N SER A 111 17.83 2.35 9.28
CA SER A 111 17.17 1.50 8.27
C SER A 111 16.01 0.69 8.83
N VAL A 112 15.02 0.39 7.99
CA VAL A 112 13.85 -0.44 8.32
C VAL A 112 13.60 -1.43 7.20
N ASN A 113 13.45 -2.72 7.53
CA ASN A 113 12.96 -3.70 6.58
C ASN A 113 11.43 -3.69 6.59
N VAL A 114 10.83 -3.51 5.41
CA VAL A 114 9.38 -3.51 5.22
C VAL A 114 9.01 -4.72 4.40
N SER A 115 8.01 -5.49 4.86
CA SER A 115 7.56 -6.68 4.15
C SER A 115 6.04 -6.85 4.11
N LEU A 116 5.55 -7.36 2.98
CA LEU A 116 4.16 -7.73 2.75
C LEU A 116 4.12 -8.83 1.68
N GLY A 117 3.57 -9.98 2.02
CA GLY A 117 3.50 -11.12 1.10
C GLY A 117 4.89 -11.64 0.71
N ASN A 118 5.19 -11.65 -0.58
CA ASN A 118 6.49 -12.00 -1.14
C ASN A 118 7.45 -10.80 -1.27
N PHE A 119 7.00 -9.59 -0.94
CA PHE A 119 7.83 -8.40 -0.96
C PHE A 119 8.58 -8.22 0.37
N SER A 120 9.88 -7.90 0.28
CA SER A 120 10.70 -7.43 1.39
C SER A 120 11.77 -6.49 0.84
N GLU A 121 11.89 -5.30 1.41
CA GLU A 121 12.87 -4.29 1.03
C GLU A 121 13.36 -3.54 2.26
N THR A 122 14.65 -3.21 2.29
CA THR A 122 15.24 -2.36 3.32
C THR A 122 15.31 -0.93 2.84
N PHE A 123 14.69 -0.03 3.59
CA PHE A 123 14.71 1.41 3.37
C PHE A 123 15.72 2.03 4.32
N THR A 124 16.60 2.89 3.79
CA THR A 124 17.66 3.54 4.57
C THR A 124 17.59 5.04 4.37
N LEU A 125 17.53 5.80 5.46
CA LEU A 125 17.63 7.26 5.43
C LEU A 125 18.95 7.73 6.04
N ALA A 126 19.59 8.65 5.33
CA ALA A 126 20.77 9.35 5.82
C ALA A 126 20.40 10.34 6.95
N PRO A 127 21.38 10.81 7.74
CA PRO A 127 21.17 11.85 8.73
C PRO A 127 20.50 13.09 8.14
N ASN A 128 19.60 13.70 8.90
CA ASN A 128 18.90 14.93 8.53
C ASN A 128 18.07 14.83 7.23
N ALA A 129 17.77 13.61 6.75
CA ALA A 129 16.85 13.46 5.65
C ALA A 129 15.47 13.98 6.06
N GLY A 130 14.84 14.72 5.14
CA GLY A 130 13.46 15.18 5.34
C GLY A 130 12.48 14.02 5.38
N TRP A 131 11.23 14.35 5.69
CA TRP A 131 10.08 13.45 5.57
C TRP A 131 9.92 13.00 4.11
N GLN A 132 9.80 11.71 3.86
CA GLN A 132 9.75 11.13 2.51
C GLN A 132 8.65 10.08 2.40
N GLN A 133 7.87 10.17 1.34
CA GLN A 133 6.89 9.14 0.99
C GLN A 133 7.53 8.05 0.15
N PHE A 134 7.25 6.80 0.51
CA PHE A 134 7.61 5.61 -0.23
C PHE A 134 6.36 4.90 -0.73
N THR A 135 6.39 4.49 -2.00
CA THR A 135 5.32 3.72 -2.61
C THR A 135 5.89 2.51 -3.34
N ARG A 136 5.27 1.34 -3.17
CA ARG A 136 5.66 0.08 -3.82
C ARG A 136 4.44 -0.64 -4.37
N SER A 137 4.57 -1.06 -5.64
CA SER A 137 3.61 -1.95 -6.29
C SER A 137 4.06 -3.40 -6.10
N ILE A 138 3.23 -4.21 -5.46
CA ILE A 138 3.51 -5.59 -5.11
C ILE A 138 2.52 -6.48 -5.86
N THR A 139 2.98 -7.20 -6.87
CA THR A 139 2.16 -8.18 -7.58
C THR A 139 2.37 -9.56 -6.97
N VAL A 140 1.27 -10.18 -6.55
CA VAL A 140 1.29 -11.47 -5.87
C VAL A 140 1.03 -12.58 -6.89
N LEU A 141 1.89 -13.60 -6.90
CA LEU A 141 1.86 -14.68 -7.90
C LEU A 141 1.05 -15.90 -7.47
N GLY A 142 0.77 -16.04 -6.18
CA GLY A 142 -0.02 -17.14 -5.60
C GLY A 142 -0.78 -16.66 -4.38
N GLU A 143 -1.91 -17.29 -4.09
CA GLU A 143 -2.77 -16.88 -2.99
C GLU A 143 -2.01 -17.02 -1.67
N MET A 144 -2.02 -15.96 -0.85
CA MET A 144 -1.33 -15.98 0.43
C MET A 144 -2.02 -15.10 1.46
N SER A 145 -1.85 -15.47 2.73
CA SER A 145 -2.18 -14.64 3.87
C SER A 145 -0.89 -14.07 4.45
N SER A 146 -0.79 -12.76 4.59
CA SER A 146 0.43 -12.11 5.07
C SER A 146 0.13 -10.82 5.82
N ASN A 147 0.86 -10.57 6.90
CA ASN A 147 0.82 -9.30 7.61
C ASN A 147 1.84 -8.32 7.00
N LEU A 148 1.49 -7.03 7.00
CA LEU A 148 2.48 -5.97 6.80
C LEU A 148 3.34 -5.85 8.05
N SER A 149 4.65 -5.74 7.89
CA SER A 149 5.58 -5.48 8.98
C SER A 149 6.64 -4.42 8.64
N PHE A 150 7.07 -3.70 9.68
CA PHE A 150 8.21 -2.79 9.69
C PHE A 150 9.14 -3.27 10.80
N ASP A 151 10.36 -3.66 10.42
CA ASP A 151 11.37 -4.25 11.30
C ASP A 151 12.59 -3.33 11.29
N HIS A 152 12.63 -2.42 12.27
CA HIS A 152 13.67 -1.40 12.32
C HIS A 152 14.98 -2.00 12.84
N ALA A 153 16.08 -1.63 12.21
CA ALA A 153 17.41 -1.98 12.68
C ALA A 153 17.98 -0.77 13.42
N GLY A 154 17.88 -0.80 14.74
CA GLY A 154 18.33 0.22 15.69
C GLY A 154 18.62 -0.40 17.05
N ALA A 155 19.49 0.24 17.81
CA ALA A 155 19.84 -0.15 19.18
C ALA A 155 20.12 1.10 20.02
N ASP A 156 19.54 2.22 19.61
CA ASP A 156 19.59 3.49 20.27
C ASP A 156 18.17 3.90 20.67
N ASN A 157 17.98 5.17 21.01
CA ASN A 157 16.74 5.64 21.61
C ASN A 157 15.91 6.46 20.59
N MET A 158 16.29 6.46 19.31
CA MET A 158 15.58 7.20 18.27
C MET A 158 15.96 6.76 16.86
N GLY A 159 14.99 6.18 16.16
CA GLY A 159 15.19 5.58 14.85
C GLY A 159 14.56 6.36 13.71
N LEU A 160 14.14 5.61 12.70
CA LEU A 160 13.28 6.15 11.66
C LEU A 160 11.89 6.44 12.23
N MET A 161 11.29 7.54 11.80
CA MET A 161 9.91 7.88 12.11
C MET A 161 8.99 7.33 11.03
N LEU A 162 7.84 6.75 11.39
CA LEU A 162 6.87 6.15 10.46
C LEU A 162 5.50 6.82 10.57
N ASP A 163 4.88 7.15 9.45
CA ASP A 163 3.50 7.66 9.37
C ASP A 163 2.80 7.24 8.07
N ASN A 164 1.49 7.53 7.99
CA ASN A 164 0.65 7.46 6.78
C ASN A 164 0.76 6.13 6.02
N VAL A 165 0.72 5.02 6.76
CA VAL A 165 0.78 3.68 6.20
C VAL A 165 -0.54 3.36 5.51
N SER A 166 -0.50 2.86 4.29
CA SER A 166 -1.68 2.36 3.59
C SER A 166 -1.36 1.18 2.67
N VAL A 167 -2.34 0.30 2.53
CA VAL A 167 -2.33 -0.80 1.57
C VAL A 167 -3.64 -0.75 0.79
N THR A 168 -3.53 -0.69 -0.54
CA THR A 168 -4.69 -0.74 -1.43
C THR A 168 -4.53 -1.85 -2.46
N ALA A 169 -5.62 -2.53 -2.80
CA ALA A 169 -5.67 -3.44 -3.94
C ALA A 169 -6.02 -2.63 -5.20
N VAL A 170 -5.16 -2.69 -6.21
CA VAL A 170 -5.37 -2.04 -7.50
C VAL A 170 -5.97 -3.07 -8.47
N PRO A 171 -7.23 -2.88 -8.93
CA PRO A 171 -7.81 -3.77 -9.93
C PRO A 171 -6.94 -3.80 -11.19
N GLU A 172 -6.93 -4.93 -11.90
CA GLU A 172 -6.26 -4.99 -13.19
C GLU A 172 -6.78 -3.88 -14.11
N PRO A 173 -5.92 -3.23 -14.90
CA PRO A 173 -6.36 -2.24 -15.87
C PRO A 173 -7.40 -2.85 -16.80
N GLU A 174 -8.51 -2.15 -17.02
CA GLU A 174 -9.55 -2.52 -18.00
C GLU A 174 -8.97 -2.72 -19.42
N THR A 175 -7.72 -2.34 -19.67
CA THR A 175 -6.94 -2.60 -20.87
C THR A 175 -7.10 -4.02 -21.40
N TYR A 176 -7.10 -5.07 -20.56
CA TYR A 176 -7.30 -6.44 -21.06
C TYR A 176 -8.73 -6.68 -21.54
N ALA A 177 -9.72 -6.20 -20.80
CA ALA A 177 -11.12 -6.27 -21.21
C ALA A 177 -11.38 -5.47 -22.49
N LEU A 178 -10.81 -4.27 -22.61
CA LEU A 178 -10.90 -3.41 -23.79
C LEU A 178 -10.12 -3.97 -24.98
N MET A 179 -8.96 -4.60 -24.75
CA MET A 179 -8.21 -5.30 -25.78
C MET A 179 -9.01 -6.47 -26.33
N LEU A 180 -9.58 -7.31 -25.45
CA LEU A 180 -10.45 -8.42 -25.86
C LEU A 180 -11.71 -7.92 -26.58
N ALA A 181 -12.34 -6.85 -26.08
CA ALA A 181 -13.47 -6.22 -26.76
C ALA A 181 -13.07 -5.70 -28.14
N GLY A 182 -11.94 -5.01 -28.26
CA GLY A 182 -11.39 -4.51 -29.52
C GLY A 182 -11.10 -5.63 -30.52
N LEU A 183 -10.45 -6.71 -30.09
CA LEU A 183 -10.21 -7.91 -30.90
C LEU A 183 -11.52 -8.58 -31.33
N GLY A 184 -12.51 -8.64 -30.43
CA GLY A 184 -13.86 -9.13 -30.74
C GLY A 184 -14.54 -8.32 -31.84
N LEU A 185 -14.45 -6.99 -31.78
CA LEU A 185 -14.99 -6.09 -32.80
C LEU A 185 -14.28 -6.26 -34.16
N ILE A 186 -12.95 -6.45 -34.17
CA ILE A 186 -12.19 -6.72 -35.40
C ILE A 186 -12.61 -8.06 -36.02
N GLY A 187 -12.66 -9.13 -35.23
CA GLY A 187 -13.09 -10.45 -35.71
C GLY A 187 -14.50 -10.45 -36.28
N PHE A 188 -15.42 -9.74 -35.63
CA PHE A 188 -16.78 -9.55 -36.13
C PHE A 188 -16.83 -8.78 -37.46
N SER A 189 -16.00 -7.74 -37.60
CA SER A 189 -15.90 -6.93 -38.81
C SER A 189 -15.34 -7.74 -39.99
N VAL A 190 -14.34 -8.60 -39.76
CA VAL A 190 -13.79 -9.50 -40.79
C VAL A 190 -14.82 -10.54 -41.23
N ARG A 191 -15.55 -11.16 -40.28
CA ARG A 191 -16.60 -12.14 -40.59
C ARG A 191 -17.70 -11.57 -41.50
N ARG A 192 -18.01 -10.28 -41.37
CA ARG A 192 -18.99 -9.59 -42.22
C ARG A 192 -18.50 -9.32 -43.65
N ARG A 193 -17.19 -9.30 -43.89
CA ARG A 193 -16.61 -9.09 -45.24
C ARG A 193 -16.48 -10.37 -46.06
N VAL A 194 -16.42 -11.52 -45.38
CA VAL A 194 -16.28 -12.84 -46.01
C VAL A 194 -17.64 -13.45 -46.39
N ARG A 195 -18.75 -12.88 -45.88
CA ARG A 195 -20.12 -13.20 -46.28
C ARG A 195 -20.61 -12.21 -47.33
#